data_AF-A0A1A3TPA2-F1
#
_entry.id   AF-A0A1A3TPA2-F1
#
_cell.length_a   1.000
_cell.length_b   1.000
_cell.length_c   1.000
_cell.angle_alpha   90.00
_cell.angle_beta   90.00
_cell.angle_gamma   90.00
#
_symmetry.space_group_name_H-M   'P 1'
#
loop_
_entity.id
_entity.type
_entity.pdbx_description
1 polymer ?
#
loop_
_entity_poly.entity_id
_entity_poly.type
_entity_poly.pdbx_seq_one_letter_code
_entity_poly.pdbx_strand_id
1 'polypeptide(L)'
;MSFVTTQPEALAAAAGNLQAIGSSLNAQSAAASAPTTGVVPAAADEVSALTAAQFAAHASMYQSVAAQAAAIHEMFVATLNGSAESYAATEAANALAAG
;
A
#
# COMPACT_ATOMS: atom_id res chain seq x y z
N MET A 1 -40.22 -7.43 -4.47
CA MET A 1 -39.07 -6.88 -5.22
C MET A 1 -37.90 -6.81 -4.25
N SER A 2 -36.73 -7.33 -4.64
CA SER A 2 -35.51 -7.23 -3.83
C SER A 2 -34.81 -5.91 -4.17
N PHE A 3 -34.60 -5.05 -3.19
CA PHE A 3 -33.76 -3.86 -3.36
C PHE A 3 -32.31 -4.24 -3.07
N VAL A 4 -31.39 -3.76 -3.91
CA VAL A 4 -29.95 -3.83 -3.62
C VAL A 4 -29.58 -2.48 -3.04
N THR A 5 -29.06 -2.48 -1.82
CA THR A 5 -28.52 -1.29 -1.15
C THR A 5 -27.02 -1.45 -1.06
N THR A 6 -26.29 -0.47 -1.58
CA THR A 6 -24.83 -0.41 -1.50
C THR A 6 -24.40 0.26 -0.18
N GLN A 7 -23.13 0.11 0.20
CA GLN A 7 -22.55 0.72 1.40
C GLN A 7 -21.35 1.62 1.03
N PRO A 8 -21.57 2.73 0.30
CA PRO A 8 -20.49 3.58 -0.20
C PRO A 8 -19.64 4.18 0.93
N GLU A 9 -20.23 4.51 2.08
CA GLU A 9 -19.51 5.05 3.24
C GLU A 9 -18.52 4.03 3.82
N ALA A 10 -18.87 2.74 3.81
CA ALA A 10 -17.98 1.68 4.27
C ALA A 10 -16.77 1.51 3.34
N LEU A 11 -16.98 1.65 2.02
CA LEU A 11 -15.89 1.62 1.03
C LEU A 11 -14.96 2.84 1.20
N ALA A 12 -15.53 4.03 1.37
CA ALA A 12 -14.74 5.25 1.60
C ALA A 12 -13.93 5.16 2.91
N ALA A 13 -14.53 4.65 3.99
CA ALA A 13 -13.83 4.42 5.25
C ALA A 13 -12.68 3.40 5.10
N ALA A 14 -12.92 2.30 4.37
CA ALA A 14 -11.89 1.31 4.08
C ALA A 14 -10.74 1.91 3.26
N ALA A 15 -11.03 2.70 2.24
CA ALA A 15 -10.02 3.39 1.45
C ALA A 15 -9.17 4.35 2.28
N GLY A 16 -9.80 5.14 3.17
CA GLY A 16 -9.09 6.02 4.11
C GLY A 16 -8.16 5.26 5.06
N ASN A 17 -8.64 4.14 5.63
CA ASN A 17 -7.81 3.29 6.49
C ASN A 17 -6.62 2.68 5.72
N LEU A 18 -6.85 2.20 4.50
CA LEU A 18 -5.80 1.63 3.66
C LEU A 18 -4.79 2.68 3.23
N GLN A 19 -5.20 3.92 2.98
CA GLN A 19 -4.29 5.03 2.70
C GLN A 19 -3.35 5.30 3.88
N ALA A 20 -3.88 5.32 5.11
CA ALA A 20 -3.07 5.49 6.31
C ALA A 20 -2.08 4.33 6.52
N ILE A 21 -2.52 3.09 6.29
CA ILE A 21 -1.65 1.90 6.34
C ILE A 21 -0.53 2.00 5.29
N GLY A 22 -0.87 2.32 4.04
CA GLY A 22 0.11 2.45 2.96
C GLY A 22 1.14 3.55 3.23
N SER A 23 0.71 4.69 3.77
CA SER A 23 1.61 5.77 4.18
C SER A 23 2.58 5.32 5.29
N SER A 24 2.07 4.66 6.33
CA SER A 24 2.90 4.12 7.42
C SER A 24 3.90 3.07 6.93
N LEU A 25 3.48 2.20 6.01
CA LEU A 25 4.33 1.17 5.43
C LEU A 25 5.45 1.80 4.58
N ASN A 26 5.13 2.78 3.74
CA ASN A 26 6.13 3.49 2.93
C ASN A 26 7.15 4.22 3.80
N ALA A 27 6.70 4.88 4.88
CA ALA A 27 7.59 5.56 5.82
C ALA A 27 8.56 4.57 6.50
N GLN A 28 8.06 3.40 6.93
CA GLN A 28 8.89 2.37 7.54
C GLN A 28 9.87 1.73 6.56
N SER A 29 9.43 1.43 5.33
CA SER A 29 10.29 0.92 4.26
C SER A 29 11.43 1.89 3.95
N ALA A 30 11.13 3.19 3.87
CA ALA A 30 12.14 4.22 3.66
C ALA A 30 13.13 4.31 4.84
N ALA A 31 12.63 4.28 6.08
CA ALA A 31 13.47 4.31 7.29
C ALA A 31 14.39 3.08 7.38
N ALA A 32 13.93 1.91 6.93
CA ALA A 32 14.70 0.68 6.92
C ALA A 32 15.80 0.66 5.83
N SER A 33 15.74 1.52 4.82
CA SER A 33 16.63 1.47 3.65
C SER A 33 18.11 1.60 4.03
N ALA A 34 18.48 2.66 4.75
CA ALA A 34 19.87 2.88 5.17
C ALA A 34 20.44 1.77 6.08
N PRO A 35 19.78 1.38 7.19
CA PRO A 35 20.35 0.35 8.08
C PRO A 35 20.42 -1.04 7.45
N THR A 36 19.56 -1.36 6.47
CA THR A 36 19.56 -2.69 5.81
C THR A 36 20.52 -2.78 4.62
N THR A 37 20.80 -1.65 3.95
CA THR A 37 21.80 -1.59 2.86
C THR A 37 23.21 -1.33 3.38
N GLY A 38 23.35 -0.69 4.55
CA GLY A 38 24.62 -0.34 5.18
C GLY A 38 25.17 -1.40 6.15
N VAL A 39 24.85 -2.69 5.96
CA VAL A 39 25.34 -3.76 6.83
C VAL A 39 26.86 -3.86 6.71
N VAL A 40 27.55 -3.75 7.85
CA VAL A 40 29.02 -3.86 7.93
C VAL A 40 29.41 -5.33 8.14
N PRO A 41 30.49 -5.83 7.49
CA PRO A 41 31.01 -7.17 7.76
C PRO A 41 31.29 -7.40 9.24
N ALA A 42 30.94 -8.58 9.76
CA ALA A 42 31.14 -8.93 11.16
C ALA A 42 32.63 -9.06 11.54
N ALA A 43 33.45 -9.51 10.59
CA ALA A 43 34.91 -9.58 10.67
C ALA A 43 35.54 -9.29 9.30
N ALA A 44 36.88 -9.26 9.25
CA ALA A 44 37.65 -8.90 8.05
C ALA A 44 37.76 -10.04 7.01
N ASP A 45 37.21 -11.22 7.30
CA ASP A 45 37.26 -12.37 6.41
C ASP A 45 36.28 -12.23 5.23
N GLU A 46 36.56 -12.99 4.18
CA GLU A 46 35.79 -12.96 2.93
C GLU A 46 34.35 -13.47 3.11
N VAL A 47 34.09 -14.35 4.08
CA VAL A 47 32.74 -14.85 4.35
C VAL A 47 31.90 -13.74 4.97
N SER A 48 32.43 -13.04 5.97
CA SER A 48 31.80 -11.87 6.58
C SER A 48 31.52 -10.77 5.54
N ALA A 49 32.48 -10.48 4.66
CA ALA A 49 32.32 -9.50 3.59
C ALA A 49 31.21 -9.90 2.59
N LEU A 50 31.21 -11.17 2.16
CA LEU A 50 30.19 -11.69 1.25
C LEU A 50 28.80 -11.68 1.89
N THR A 51 28.68 -12.06 3.16
CA THR A 51 27.41 -12.03 3.90
C THR A 51 26.84 -10.61 3.96
N ALA A 52 27.66 -9.61 4.34
CA ALA A 52 27.22 -8.21 4.37
C ALA A 52 26.76 -7.73 2.99
N ALA A 53 27.52 -8.06 1.93
CA ALA A 53 27.15 -7.71 0.55
C ALA A 53 25.83 -8.36 0.11
N GLN A 54 25.57 -9.62 0.49
CA GLN A 54 24.30 -10.30 0.20
C GLN A 54 23.11 -9.63 0.90
N PHE A 55 23.26 -9.20 2.16
CA PHE A 55 22.22 -8.44 2.85
C PHE A 55 21.94 -7.11 2.14
N ALA A 56 22.97 -6.38 1.75
CA ALA A 56 22.81 -5.11 1.03
C ALA A 56 22.12 -5.30 -0.33
N ALA A 57 22.47 -6.35 -1.07
CA ALA A 57 21.84 -6.70 -2.34
C ALA A 57 20.36 -7.08 -2.14
N HIS A 58 20.06 -7.90 -1.11
CA HIS A 58 18.69 -8.26 -0.77
C HIS A 58 17.85 -7.05 -0.37
N ALA A 59 18.39 -6.16 0.46
CA ALA A 59 17.74 -4.92 0.85
C ALA A 59 17.43 -4.03 -0.35
N SER A 60 18.37 -3.91 -1.30
CA SER A 60 18.16 -3.13 -2.54
C SER A 60 17.05 -3.72 -3.40
N MET A 61 16.98 -5.05 -3.52
CA MET A 61 15.87 -5.74 -4.21
C MET A 61 14.54 -5.57 -3.47
N TYR A 62 14.54 -5.64 -2.14
CA TYR A 62 13.35 -5.37 -1.34
C TYR A 62 12.81 -3.95 -1.62
N GLN A 63 13.68 -2.93 -1.65
CA GLN A 63 13.25 -1.55 -1.92
C GLN A 63 12.61 -1.38 -3.30
N SER A 64 13.14 -2.05 -4.34
CA SER A 64 12.55 -1.98 -5.69
C SER A 64 11.19 -2.68 -5.78
N VAL A 65 11.02 -3.79 -5.05
CA VAL A 65 9.73 -4.49 -4.94
C VAL A 65 8.74 -3.69 -4.10
N ALA A 66 9.18 -3.11 -2.98
CA ALA A 66 8.36 -2.28 -2.12
C ALA A 66 7.81 -1.05 -2.86
N ALA A 67 8.61 -0.40 -3.71
CA ALA A 67 8.16 0.70 -4.55
C ALA A 67 7.05 0.28 -5.55
N GLN A 68 7.18 -0.91 -6.16
CA GLN A 68 6.14 -1.45 -7.04
C GLN A 68 4.85 -1.77 -6.26
N ALA A 69 4.98 -2.37 -5.08
CA ALA A 69 3.85 -2.68 -4.20
C ALA A 69 3.13 -1.39 -3.75
N ALA A 70 3.87 -0.33 -3.44
CA ALA A 70 3.31 0.97 -3.09
C ALA A 70 2.44 1.55 -4.22
N ALA A 71 2.94 1.51 -5.46
CA ALA A 71 2.18 1.99 -6.62
C ALA A 71 0.89 1.19 -6.85
N ILE A 72 0.94 -0.14 -6.71
CA ILE A 72 -0.25 -1.01 -6.82
C ILE A 72 -1.25 -0.69 -5.70
N HIS A 73 -0.78 -0.49 -4.47
CA HIS A 73 -1.61 -0.14 -3.33
C HIS A 73 -2.31 1.21 -3.52
N GLU A 74 -1.61 2.22 -4.02
CA GLU A 74 -2.17 3.53 -4.33
C GLU A 74 -3.28 3.44 -5.41
N MET A 75 -3.04 2.68 -6.48
CA MET A 75 -4.05 2.42 -7.51
C MET A 75 -5.28 1.71 -6.94
N PHE A 76 -5.08 0.74 -6.04
CA PHE A 76 -6.18 0.03 -5.39
C PHE A 76 -7.02 0.97 -4.52
N VAL A 77 -6.38 1.79 -3.68
CA VAL A 77 -7.06 2.79 -2.83
C VAL A 77 -7.82 3.80 -3.68
N ALA A 78 -7.23 4.31 -4.76
CA ALA A 78 -7.89 5.23 -5.69
C ALA A 78 -9.12 4.59 -6.35
N THR A 79 -9.02 3.33 -6.77
CA THR A 79 -10.13 2.58 -7.36
C THR A 79 -11.26 2.37 -6.37
N LEU A 80 -10.93 2.07 -5.11
CA LEU A 80 -11.92 1.87 -4.04
C LEU A 80 -12.68 3.17 -3.74
N ASN A 81 -11.99 4.30 -3.67
CA ASN A 81 -12.62 5.62 -3.53
C ASN A 81 -13.53 5.97 -4.72
N GLY A 82 -13.05 5.80 -5.95
CA GLY A 82 -13.88 6.05 -7.15
C GLY A 82 -15.13 5.16 -7.21
N SER A 83 -15.02 3.92 -6.73
CA SER A 83 -16.16 2.99 -6.62
C SER A 83 -17.16 3.45 -5.55
N ALA A 84 -16.67 3.92 -4.39
CA ALA A 84 -17.52 4.48 -3.33
C ALA A 84 -18.35 5.68 -3.83
N GLU A 85 -17.70 6.61 -4.54
CA GLU A 85 -18.36 7.78 -5.14
C GLU A 85 -19.41 7.36 -6.19
N SER A 86 -19.08 6.39 -7.03
CA SER A 86 -19.98 5.88 -8.07
C SER A 86 -21.25 5.25 -7.47
N TYR A 87 -21.09 4.46 -6.41
CA TYR A 87 -22.23 3.88 -5.70
C TYR A 87 -23.07 4.94 -4.98
N ALA A 88 -22.45 5.89 -4.29
CA ALA A 88 -23.17 6.99 -3.64
C ALA A 88 -24.00 7.81 -4.64
N ALA A 89 -23.43 8.15 -5.80
CA ALA A 89 -24.14 8.86 -6.85
C ALA A 89 -25.33 8.06 -7.40
N THR A 90 -25.19 6.73 -7.53
CA THR A 90 -26.25 5.84 -7.99
C THR A 90 -27.39 5.74 -6.96
N GLU A 91 -27.08 5.60 -5.67
CA GLU A 91 -28.08 5.59 -4.60
C GLU A 91 -28.87 6.91 -4.56
N ALA A 92 -28.19 8.06 -4.69
CA ALA A 92 -28.83 9.36 -4.76
C ALA A 92 -29.78 9.49 -5.96
N ALA A 93 -29.35 9.04 -7.15
CA ALA A 93 -30.19 9.05 -8.35
C ALA A 93 -31.43 8.14 -8.20
N ASN A 94 -31.27 6.96 -7.61
CA ASN A 94 -32.38 6.04 -7.35
C ASN A 94 -33.38 6.64 -6.35
N ALA A 95 -32.90 7.31 -5.30
CA ALA A 95 -33.75 7.98 -4.32
C ALA A 95 -34.57 9.12 -4.96
N LEU A 96 -33.98 9.88 -5.89
CA LEU A 96 -34.68 10.92 -6.65
C LEU A 96 -35.73 10.35 -7.63
N ALA A 97 -35.46 9.21 -8.26
CA ALA A 97 -36.39 8.59 -9.22
C ALA A 97 -37.57 7.85 -8.55
N ALA A 98 -37.41 7.46 -7.28
CA ALA A 98 -38.44 6.79 -6.50
C ALA A 98 -39.39 7.74 -5.74
N GLY A 99 -39.04 9.04 -5.66
CA GLY A 99 -39.87 10.10 -5.07
C GLY A 99 -40.74 10.80 -6.12
#